data_AF-A0A662FD76-F1
#
_entry.id   AF-A0A662FD76-F1
#
_cell.length_a   1.000
_cell.length_b   1.000
_cell.length_c   1.000
_cell.angle_alpha   90.00
_cell.angle_beta   90.00
_cell.angle_gamma   90.00
#
_symmetry.space_group_name_H-M   'P 1'
#
loop_
_entity.id
_entity.type
_entity.pdbx_description
1 polymer ?
#
loop_
_entity_poly.entity_id
_entity_poly.type
_entity_poly.pdbx_seq_one_letter_code
_entity_poly.pdbx_strand_id
1 'polypeptide(L)'
;MSSKKAQGLPLNVIAIAAILIIVLIVLVLIFTRQAGEFNKATNECEVRGGVCLPKGNCKGAMLNIGCDGMSREVFNGIEYVTLGREVVCCLEIGND
;
A
#
# COMPACT_ATOMS: atom_id res chain seq x y z
N MET A 1 -21.63 -42.50 36.76
CA MET A 1 -20.39 -41.73 37.01
C MET A 1 -20.07 -40.87 35.79
N SER A 2 -20.19 -39.55 35.89
CA SER A 2 -19.51 -38.61 34.98
C SER A 2 -19.58 -37.21 35.56
N SER A 3 -18.57 -36.84 36.35
CA SER A 3 -18.29 -35.43 36.65
C SER A 3 -17.49 -34.87 35.48
N LYS A 4 -18.15 -34.12 34.60
CA LYS A 4 -17.47 -33.30 33.59
C LYS A 4 -16.72 -32.19 34.34
N LYS A 5 -15.41 -32.37 34.54
CA LYS A 5 -14.53 -31.27 34.94
C LYS A 5 -14.40 -30.34 33.72
N ALA A 6 -15.31 -29.37 33.63
CA ALA A 6 -15.06 -28.19 32.83
C ALA A 6 -13.85 -27.49 33.49
N GLN A 7 -12.65 -27.79 32.99
CA GLN A 7 -11.46 -27.01 33.28
C GLN A 7 -11.75 -25.60 32.77
N GLY A 8 -12.12 -24.70 33.68
CA GLY A 8 -12.12 -23.28 33.38
C GLY A 8 -10.70 -22.93 32.96
N LEU A 9 -10.53 -22.46 31.73
CA LEU A 9 -9.25 -21.91 31.32
C LEU A 9 -8.88 -20.85 32.37
N PRO A 10 -7.68 -20.92 32.96
CA PRO A 10 -7.31 -20.04 34.05
C PRO A 10 -7.44 -18.60 33.56
N LEU A 11 -8.17 -17.78 34.32
CA LEU A 11 -8.58 -16.42 33.94
C LEU A 11 -7.37 -15.55 33.50
N ASN A 12 -6.19 -15.86 34.06
CA ASN A 12 -4.90 -15.27 33.70
C ASN A 12 -4.51 -15.48 32.23
N VAL A 13 -4.81 -16.64 31.65
CA VAL A 13 -4.49 -16.94 30.23
C VAL A 13 -5.34 -16.09 29.31
N ILE A 14 -6.61 -15.87 29.64
CA ILE A 14 -7.50 -15.00 28.87
C ILE A 14 -6.98 -13.55 28.91
N ALA A 15 -6.55 -13.07 30.07
CA ALA A 15 -5.99 -11.73 30.21
C ALA A 15 -4.69 -11.54 29.37
N ILE A 16 -3.78 -12.51 29.41
CA ILE A 16 -2.53 -12.45 28.63
C ILE A 16 -2.83 -12.50 27.13
N ALA A 17 -3.74 -13.37 26.69
CA ALA A 17 -4.14 -13.47 25.29
C ALA A 17 -4.72 -12.15 24.76
N ALA A 18 -5.56 -11.46 25.55
CA ALA A 18 -6.12 -10.17 25.17
C ALA A 18 -5.04 -9.09 24.96
N ILE A 19 -4.04 -9.04 25.84
CA ILE A 19 -2.92 -8.08 25.72
C ILE A 19 -2.12 -8.35 24.45
N LEU A 20 -1.79 -9.61 24.18
CA LEU A 20 -1.03 -9.99 22.97
C LEU A 20 -1.77 -9.63 21.68
N ILE A 21 -3.09 -9.83 21.63
CA ILE A 21 -3.90 -9.46 20.47
C ILE A 21 -3.85 -7.95 20.23
N ILE A 22 -3.95 -7.14 21.28
CA ILE A 22 -3.88 -5.67 21.16
C ILE A 22 -2.51 -5.24 20.60
N VAL A 23 -1.43 -5.79 21.14
CA VAL A 23 -0.07 -5.49 20.65
C VAL A 23 0.07 -5.85 19.17
N LEU A 24 -0.44 -7.01 18.76
CA LEU A 24 -0.43 -7.44 17.36
C LEU A 24 -1.16 -6.45 16.44
N ILE A 25 -2.34 -5.98 16.84
CA ILE A 25 -3.11 -4.99 16.07
C ILE A 25 -2.29 -3.71 15.89
N VAL A 26 -1.68 -3.20 16.96
CA VAL A 26 -0.86 -1.98 16.89
C VAL A 26 0.32 -2.14 15.93
N LEU A 27 1.02 -3.28 15.99
CA LEU A 27 2.12 -3.57 15.08
C LEU A 27 1.67 -3.59 13.61
N VAL A 28 0.55 -4.27 13.32
CA VAL A 28 0.00 -4.32 11.96
C VAL A 28 -0.35 -2.92 11.45
N LEU A 29 -0.95 -2.07 12.29
CA LEU A 29 -1.30 -0.70 11.89
C LEU A 29 -0.06 0.14 11.55
N ILE A 30 1.02 0.02 12.33
CA ILE A 30 2.26 0.75 12.07
C ILE A 30 2.92 0.25 10.77
N PHE A 31 3.04 -1.07 10.61
CA PHE A 31 3.67 -1.66 9.44
C PHE A 31 2.87 -1.40 8.15
N THR A 32 1.55 -1.39 8.23
CA THR A 32 0.69 -1.07 7.06
C THR A 32 0.94 0.35 6.56
N ARG A 33 1.14 1.32 7.46
CA ARG A 33 1.43 2.71 7.08
C ARG A 33 2.78 2.84 6.36
N GLN A 34 3.84 2.27 6.94
CA GLN A 34 5.18 2.32 6.33
C GLN A 34 5.23 1.57 4.99
N ALA A 35 4.56 0.42 4.89
CA ALA A 35 4.49 -0.33 3.64
C ALA A 35 3.75 0.45 2.54
N GLY A 36 2.74 1.27 2.89
CA GLY A 36 2.06 2.15 1.95
C GLY A 36 2.99 3.20 1.35
N GLU A 37 3.80 3.86 2.19
CA GLU A 37 4.77 4.87 1.73
C GLU A 37 5.92 4.25 0.91
N PHE A 38 6.42 3.09 1.32
CA PHE A 38 7.44 2.35 0.55
C PHE A 38 6.93 1.92 -0.83
N ASN A 39 5.69 1.44 -0.92
CA ASN A 39 5.09 1.11 -2.21
C ASN A 39 4.93 2.33 -3.11
N LYS A 40 4.62 3.51 -2.55
CA LYS A 40 4.60 4.75 -3.34
C LYS A 40 5.98 5.11 -3.87
N ALA A 41 6.98 5.16 -2.99
CA ALA A 41 8.35 5.52 -3.36
C ALA A 41 8.94 4.58 -4.43
N THR A 42 8.73 3.27 -4.31
CA THR A 42 9.23 2.29 -5.30
C THR A 42 8.45 2.26 -6.61
N ASN A 43 7.19 2.74 -6.61
CA ASN A 43 6.38 2.84 -7.82
C ASN A 43 6.40 4.24 -8.45
N GLU A 44 7.31 5.12 -8.05
CA GLU A 44 7.51 6.38 -8.75
C GLU A 44 8.09 6.13 -10.15
N CYS A 45 7.58 6.87 -11.14
CA CYS A 45 8.01 6.74 -12.54
C CYS A 45 9.53 6.94 -12.68
N GLU A 46 10.08 7.92 -11.96
CA GLU A 46 11.51 8.25 -11.98
C GLU A 46 12.39 7.14 -11.39
N VAL A 47 11.95 6.49 -10.30
CA VAL A 47 12.67 5.37 -9.66
C VAL A 47 12.79 4.17 -10.59
N ARG A 48 11.84 3.99 -11.50
CA ARG A 48 11.86 2.92 -12.51
C ARG A 48 12.65 3.29 -13.77
N GLY A 49 13.26 4.48 -13.81
CA GLY A 49 13.97 4.99 -14.99
C GLY A 49 13.05 5.53 -16.08
N GLY A 50 11.80 5.86 -15.72
CA GLY A 50 10.83 6.46 -16.63
C GLY A 50 10.72 7.99 -16.46
N VAL A 51 10.09 8.62 -17.44
CA VAL A 51 9.79 10.06 -17.43
C VAL A 51 8.30 10.30 -17.64
N CYS A 52 7.77 11.32 -16.97
CA CYS A 52 6.37 11.68 -17.06
C CYS A 52 6.13 12.62 -18.24
N LEU A 53 5.35 12.17 -19.22
CA LEU A 53 5.08 12.93 -20.45
C LEU A 53 3.60 12.93 -20.78
N PRO A 54 3.11 13.93 -21.55
CA PRO A 54 1.74 13.90 -22.00
C PRO A 54 1.48 12.70 -22.93
N LYS A 55 0.27 12.14 -22.87
CA LYS A 55 -0.16 11.00 -23.68
C LYS A 55 0.01 11.34 -25.17
N GLY A 56 0.81 10.56 -25.87
CA GLY A 56 1.17 10.79 -27.27
C GLY A 56 2.57 11.38 -27.49
N ASN A 57 3.23 11.89 -26.44
CA ASN A 57 4.64 12.33 -26.49
C ASN A 57 5.62 11.22 -26.05
N CYS A 58 5.11 10.03 -25.77
CA CYS A 58 5.86 8.86 -25.37
C CYS A 58 6.49 8.21 -26.61
N LYS A 59 7.83 8.24 -26.73
CA LYS A 59 8.55 7.51 -27.78
C LYS A 59 8.83 6.04 -27.42
N GLY A 60 8.53 5.62 -26.19
CA GLY A 60 8.77 4.29 -25.64
C GLY A 60 7.50 3.61 -25.10
N ALA A 61 7.66 2.68 -24.17
CA ALA A 61 6.53 1.98 -23.56
C ALA A 61 5.75 2.90 -22.61
N MET A 62 4.42 2.85 -22.70
CA MET A 62 3.52 3.54 -21.79
C MET A 62 3.19 2.64 -20.59
N LEU A 63 3.40 3.18 -19.39
CA LEU A 63 3.01 2.54 -18.14
C LEU A 63 1.94 3.37 -17.44
N ASN A 64 0.95 2.69 -16.87
CA ASN A 64 -0.05 3.31 -16.00
C ASN A 64 0.50 3.37 -14.57
N ILE A 65 1.59 4.13 -14.42
CA ILE A 65 2.28 4.39 -13.16
C ILE A 65 2.11 5.87 -12.85
N GLY A 66 1.89 6.18 -11.57
CA GLY A 66 1.65 7.55 -11.10
C GLY A 66 2.79 8.48 -11.52
N CYS A 67 2.42 9.54 -12.23
CA CYS A 67 3.27 10.65 -12.59
C CYS A 67 2.92 11.84 -11.70
N ASP A 68 3.27 11.73 -10.41
CA ASP A 68 2.92 12.74 -9.42
C ASP A 68 3.85 13.95 -9.51
N GLY A 69 3.50 14.86 -10.42
CA GLY A 69 3.96 16.25 -10.39
C GLY A 69 2.79 17.26 -10.38
N MET A 70 1.54 16.80 -10.50
CA MET A 70 0.38 17.70 -10.59
C MET A 70 -0.94 17.01 -10.22
N SER A 71 -1.01 16.38 -9.05
CA SER A 71 -2.26 15.85 -8.51
C SER A 71 -2.64 16.66 -7.27
N ARG A 72 -3.71 17.47 -7.33
CA ARG A 72 -4.35 17.95 -6.10
C ARG A 72 -4.93 16.75 -5.39
N GLU A 73 -4.35 16.40 -4.25
CA GLU A 73 -4.80 15.32 -3.39
C GLU A 73 -6.17 15.67 -2.78
N VAL A 74 -7.24 14.98 -3.19
CA VAL A 74 -8.48 14.91 -2.42
C VAL A 74 -8.58 13.51 -1.84
N PHE A 75 -8.19 13.37 -0.57
CA PHE A 75 -8.33 12.14 0.19
C PHE A 75 -9.81 11.91 0.53
N ASN A 76 -10.44 10.92 -0.10
CA ASN A 76 -11.63 10.27 0.46
C ASN A 76 -11.61 8.76 0.17
N GLY A 77 -10.86 8.05 1.00
CA GLY A 77 -11.20 6.70 1.47
C GLY A 77 -10.95 5.51 0.54
N ILE A 78 -11.28 5.57 -0.74
CA ILE A 78 -11.24 4.40 -1.63
C ILE A 78 -11.35 4.96 -3.05
N GLU A 79 -10.45 4.56 -3.95
CA GLU A 79 -10.34 5.02 -5.35
C GLU A 79 -9.37 6.19 -5.56
N TYR A 80 -8.22 5.89 -6.15
CA TYR A 80 -7.38 6.89 -6.78
C TYR A 80 -8.10 7.32 -8.06
N VAL A 81 -8.83 8.43 -7.99
CA VAL A 81 -9.29 9.10 -9.20
C VAL A 81 -8.07 9.76 -9.81
N THR A 82 -7.52 9.17 -10.88
CA THR A 82 -6.64 9.87 -11.81
C THR A 82 -7.42 11.06 -12.37
N LEU A 83 -7.31 12.20 -11.70
CA LEU A 83 -7.82 13.48 -12.17
C LEU A 83 -7.02 13.84 -13.43
N GLY A 84 -7.72 13.86 -14.56
CA GLY A 84 -7.20 14.44 -15.79
C GLY A 84 -6.36 13.46 -16.61
N ARG A 85 -7.03 12.79 -17.55
CA ARG A 85 -6.41 12.21 -18.73
C ARG A 85 -5.48 13.26 -19.34
N GLU A 86 -4.16 13.11 -19.20
CA GLU A 86 -3.20 13.54 -20.22
C GLU A 86 -1.73 13.24 -19.91
N VAL A 87 -1.31 12.76 -18.73
CA VAL A 87 0.09 12.39 -18.46
C VAL A 87 0.25 10.90 -18.19
N VAL A 88 1.29 10.29 -18.75
CA VAL A 88 1.65 8.86 -18.62
C VAL A 88 3.13 8.71 -18.28
N CYS A 89 3.49 7.63 -17.58
CA CYS A 89 4.88 7.27 -17.35
C CYS A 89 5.45 6.58 -18.59
N CYS A 90 6.54 7.12 -19.12
CA CYS A 90 7.23 6.65 -20.32
C CYS A 90 8.55 5.99 -19.94
N LEU A 91 8.72 4.71 -20.28
CA LEU A 91 9.99 4.02 -20.13
C LEU A 91 10.74 4.00 -21.46
N GLU A 92 12.01 4.42 -21.46
CA GLU A 92 12.89 4.11 -22.59
C GLU A 92 13.23 2.61 -22.55
N ILE A 93 12.75 1.87 -23.54
CA ILE A 93 13.18 0.49 -23.73
C ILE A 93 14.55 0.59 -24.41
N GLY A 94 15.62 0.42 -23.63
CA GLY A 94 16.96 0.19 -24.17
C GLY A 94 16.88 -1.02 -25.10
N ASN A 95 17.15 -0.79 -26.38
CA ASN A 95 17.22 -1.84 -27.38
C ASN A 95 18.67 -2.38 -27.37
N ASP A 96 18.97 -3.24 -26.40
CA ASP A 96 20.19 -4.06 -26.38
C ASP A 96 19.97 -5.35 -27.20
#